data_AF-A0AA39WKS4-F1
#
_entry.id   AF-A0AA39WKS4-F1
#
_cell.length_a   1.000
_cell.length_b   1.000
_cell.length_c   1.000
_cell.angle_alpha   90.00
_cell.angle_beta   90.00
_cell.angle_gamma   90.00
#
_symmetry.space_group_name_H-M   'P 1'
#
loop_
_entity.id
_entity.type
_entity.pdbx_description
1 polymer ?
#
loop_
_entity_poly.entity_id
_entity_poly.type
_entity_poly.pdbx_seq_one_letter_code
_entity_poly.pdbx_strand_id
1 'polypeptide(L)'
;MISSTGSPQIYPQYCFHLSPTIAKWCHLRCADIAALTTHPGFEGQDLYFHKNHPIKWVRIAGIVVAVDDFGPWRAYTVDDSSGATIECHVNLPKPAANSAILGGGNPAPAVKPSNTTAQQQQKVDLLGSEVNVGDIIDVRGTIRVYRQTRQIKAVKIVHLKSTEKEVEFWGKVAALYRDVLDNPWVLDEKVVRKCRKEAEGYEGKQARKERRERRERREREKATKERDAGVTEAIAIPNRRPEKAAEEQAARKPKIRATGLERRPKPPKVAVPITGKFSALGL
;
A
#
# COMPACT_ATOMS: atom_id res chain seq x y z
N MET A 1 23.96 30.00 -20.12
CA MET A 1 23.72 29.70 -18.70
C MET A 1 24.17 28.26 -18.46
N ILE A 2 25.00 28.06 -17.43
CA ILE A 2 25.86 26.88 -17.28
C ILE A 2 24.98 25.64 -17.00
N SER A 3 24.96 24.74 -17.98
CA SER A 3 24.47 23.37 -17.85
C SER A 3 25.38 22.63 -16.86
N SER A 4 24.92 22.45 -15.62
CA SER A 4 25.50 21.47 -14.73
C SER A 4 24.99 20.09 -15.16
N THR A 5 25.80 19.37 -15.93
CA THR A 5 25.59 17.97 -16.31
C THR A 5 25.87 17.04 -15.12
N GLY A 6 25.16 17.27 -14.01
CA GLY A 6 25.16 16.39 -12.84
C GLY A 6 23.83 15.67 -12.72
N SER A 7 23.84 14.41 -12.27
CA SER A 7 22.61 13.71 -11.89
C SER A 7 21.85 14.55 -10.85
N PRO A 8 20.52 14.76 -10.99
CA PRO A 8 19.74 15.54 -10.02
C PRO A 8 19.89 15.03 -8.59
N GLN A 9 19.96 15.94 -7.62
CA GLN A 9 20.10 15.61 -6.19
C GLN A 9 18.92 14.75 -5.71
N ILE A 10 19.23 13.68 -4.99
CA ILE A 10 18.24 12.88 -4.26
C ILE A 10 18.00 13.53 -2.89
N TYR A 11 16.76 13.95 -2.63
CA TYR A 11 16.41 14.54 -1.35
C TYR A 11 16.20 13.48 -0.25
N PRO A 12 16.50 13.79 1.02
CA PRO A 12 16.19 12.89 2.13
C PRO A 12 14.69 12.66 2.32
N GLN A 13 14.32 11.53 2.93
CA GLN A 13 12.92 11.13 3.12
C GLN A 13 12.05 12.18 3.82
N TYR A 14 12.63 12.94 4.76
CA TYR A 14 11.91 14.01 5.45
C TYR A 14 11.43 15.13 4.51
N CYS A 15 11.97 15.25 3.30
CA CYS A 15 11.52 16.20 2.27
C CYS A 15 10.39 15.65 1.38
N PHE A 16 10.14 14.35 1.38
CA PHE A 16 9.27 13.73 0.37
C PHE A 16 7.83 14.23 0.41
N HIS A 17 7.32 14.69 1.55
CA HIS A 17 5.98 15.29 1.62
C HIS A 17 5.80 16.52 0.72
N LEU A 18 6.89 17.11 0.21
CA LEU A 18 6.88 18.20 -0.77
C LEU A 18 6.98 17.72 -2.22
N SER A 19 7.24 16.44 -2.45
CA SER A 19 7.34 15.86 -3.79
C SER A 19 5.98 15.87 -4.48
N PRO A 20 5.92 16.24 -5.77
CA PRO A 20 4.68 16.19 -6.54
C PRO A 20 4.19 14.75 -6.79
N THR A 21 5.01 13.72 -6.56
CA THR A 21 4.74 12.32 -6.92
C THR A 21 4.48 11.41 -5.71
N ILE A 22 5.05 11.69 -4.52
CA ILE A 22 5.08 10.71 -3.41
C ILE A 22 3.70 10.20 -2.96
N ALA A 23 2.68 11.07 -3.04
CA ALA A 23 1.34 10.83 -2.53
C ALA A 23 0.28 10.84 -3.63
N LYS A 24 0.68 10.72 -4.90
CA LYS A 24 -0.21 10.74 -6.06
C LYS A 24 -0.13 9.44 -6.84
N TRP A 25 -1.26 9.05 -7.42
CA TRP A 25 -1.28 8.00 -8.45
C TRP A 25 -0.54 8.51 -9.68
N CYS A 26 0.70 8.05 -9.87
CA CYS A 26 1.49 8.42 -11.03
C CYS A 26 1.02 7.56 -12.21
N HIS A 27 0.36 8.20 -13.18
CA HIS A 27 0.04 7.59 -14.48
C HIS A 27 1.33 7.37 -15.26
N LEU A 28 1.77 6.12 -15.34
CA LEU A 28 3.04 5.75 -15.97
C LEU A 28 2.81 4.71 -17.05
N ARG A 29 3.79 4.59 -17.95
CA ARG A 29 3.87 3.46 -18.86
C ARG A 29 4.56 2.27 -18.19
N CYS A 30 4.30 1.06 -18.67
CA CYS A 30 4.93 -0.16 -18.17
C CYS A 30 6.46 -0.11 -18.33
N ALA A 31 6.95 0.34 -19.48
CA ALA A 31 8.38 0.53 -19.73
C ALA A 31 9.03 1.54 -18.76
N ASP A 32 8.29 2.58 -18.37
CA ASP A 32 8.81 3.58 -17.42
C ASP A 32 8.94 3.00 -16.02
N ILE A 33 7.97 2.18 -15.60
CA ILE A 33 8.05 1.47 -14.32
C ILE A 33 9.24 0.52 -14.34
N ALA A 34 9.49 -0.19 -15.44
CA ALA A 34 10.67 -1.04 -15.61
C ALA A 34 11.99 -0.23 -15.57
N ALA A 35 11.98 1.03 -16.00
CA ALA A 35 13.16 1.90 -16.05
C ALA A 35 13.42 2.77 -14.81
N LEU A 36 12.53 2.79 -13.81
CA LEU A 36 12.79 3.49 -12.54
C LEU A 36 14.13 3.10 -11.92
N THR A 37 14.70 3.96 -11.08
CA THR A 37 15.96 3.71 -10.38
C THR A 37 15.72 3.49 -8.89
N THR A 38 16.70 2.87 -8.24
CA THR A 38 16.82 2.80 -6.77
C THR A 38 18.04 3.58 -6.35
N HIS A 39 18.03 4.16 -5.14
CA HIS A 39 19.14 4.93 -4.60
C HIS A 39 19.50 4.46 -3.20
N PRO A 40 20.79 4.57 -2.79
CA PRO A 40 21.24 4.24 -1.45
C PRO A 40 20.42 4.90 -0.35
N GLY A 41 20.03 4.11 0.67
CA GLY A 41 19.24 4.56 1.81
C GLY A 41 17.72 4.41 1.64
N PHE A 42 17.26 3.96 0.48
CA PHE A 42 15.84 3.74 0.17
C PHE A 42 15.49 2.27 -0.14
N GLU A 43 16.46 1.37 -0.01
CA GLU A 43 16.27 -0.05 -0.28
C GLU A 43 15.19 -0.66 0.62
N GLY A 44 14.37 -1.54 0.05
CA GLY A 44 13.33 -2.26 0.79
C GLY A 44 12.12 -1.42 1.22
N GLN A 45 12.02 -0.14 0.81
CA GLN A 45 10.91 0.75 1.19
C GLN A 45 9.74 0.77 0.19
N ASP A 46 9.78 -0.09 -0.84
CA ASP A 46 8.88 -0.06 -2.00
C ASP A 46 8.78 1.35 -2.60
N LEU A 47 9.94 1.98 -2.78
CA LEU A 47 10.11 3.34 -3.28
C LEU A 47 11.18 3.35 -4.37
N TYR A 48 10.84 3.97 -5.50
CA TYR A 48 11.69 4.04 -6.68
C TYR A 48 11.71 5.46 -7.21
N PHE A 49 12.55 5.74 -8.20
CA PHE A 49 12.77 7.10 -8.66
C PHE A 49 12.68 7.20 -10.18
N HIS A 50 12.01 8.24 -10.66
CA HIS A 50 12.19 8.73 -12.02
C HIS A 50 13.04 9.99 -11.93
N LYS A 51 14.28 9.95 -12.43
CA LYS A 51 15.31 10.95 -12.10
C LYS A 51 15.44 11.06 -10.58
N ASN A 52 15.06 12.19 -9.99
CA ASN A 52 15.02 12.38 -8.53
C ASN A 52 13.59 12.51 -7.95
N HIS A 53 12.55 12.23 -8.73
CA HIS A 53 11.17 12.19 -8.22
C HIS A 53 10.90 10.85 -7.52
N PRO A 54 10.55 10.84 -6.21
CA PRO A 54 10.21 9.61 -5.51
C PRO A 54 8.82 9.10 -5.92
N ILE A 55 8.75 7.88 -6.44
CA ILE A 55 7.54 7.21 -6.94
C ILE A 55 7.24 5.99 -6.07
N LYS A 56 6.07 6.03 -5.43
CA LYS A 56 5.54 4.94 -4.59
C LYS A 56 4.25 4.34 -5.15
N TRP A 57 3.40 5.20 -5.70
CA TRP A 57 2.07 4.86 -6.16
C TRP A 57 2.00 4.98 -7.68
N VAL A 58 1.70 3.86 -8.33
CA VAL A 58 1.60 3.79 -9.78
C VAL A 58 0.18 3.51 -10.21
N ARG A 59 -0.16 4.03 -11.37
CA ARG A 59 -1.38 3.71 -12.08
C ARG A 59 -1.02 3.44 -13.53
N ILE A 60 -1.49 2.34 -14.07
CA ILE A 60 -1.30 1.95 -15.47
C ILE A 60 -2.64 1.63 -16.12
N ALA A 61 -2.68 1.63 -17.46
CA ALA A 61 -3.78 1.12 -18.24
C ALA A 61 -3.22 0.30 -19.40
N GLY A 62 -3.81 -0.86 -19.66
CA GLY A 62 -3.36 -1.72 -20.76
C GLY A 62 -4.21 -2.98 -20.89
N ILE A 63 -3.92 -3.75 -21.93
CA ILE A 63 -4.58 -5.02 -22.23
C ILE A 63 -3.98 -6.13 -21.36
N VAL A 64 -4.84 -7.01 -20.85
CA VAL A 64 -4.41 -8.23 -20.14
C VAL A 64 -3.97 -9.26 -21.17
N VAL A 65 -2.70 -9.64 -21.15
CA VAL A 65 -2.12 -10.63 -22.08
C VAL A 65 -1.92 -12.01 -21.46
N ALA A 66 -1.91 -12.10 -20.12
CA ALA A 66 -1.89 -13.38 -19.41
C ALA A 66 -2.58 -13.28 -18.04
N VAL A 67 -3.12 -14.41 -17.58
CA VAL A 67 -3.73 -14.57 -16.27
C VAL A 67 -3.14 -15.81 -15.61
N ASP A 68 -2.45 -15.62 -14.50
CA ASP A 68 -1.88 -16.70 -13.71
C ASP A 68 -2.61 -16.81 -12.37
N ASP A 69 -3.30 -17.94 -12.15
CA ASP A 69 -4.02 -18.23 -10.91
C ASP A 69 -3.21 -19.13 -9.99
N PHE A 70 -2.92 -18.65 -8.79
CA PHE A 70 -2.16 -19.39 -7.78
C PHE A 70 -3.02 -19.86 -6.62
N GLY A 71 -4.33 -19.52 -6.59
CA GLY A 71 -5.25 -19.83 -5.50
C GLY A 71 -5.45 -18.66 -4.53
N PRO A 72 -4.49 -18.34 -3.62
CA PRO A 72 -4.65 -17.23 -2.68
C PRO A 72 -4.37 -15.86 -3.30
N TRP A 73 -3.82 -15.83 -4.52
CA TRP A 73 -3.58 -14.62 -5.28
C TRP A 73 -3.55 -14.95 -6.77
N ARG A 74 -3.76 -13.93 -7.60
CA ARG A 74 -3.73 -14.00 -9.05
C ARG A 74 -2.81 -12.90 -9.60
N ALA A 75 -2.11 -13.20 -10.67
CA ALA A 75 -1.35 -12.21 -11.44
C ALA A 75 -2.00 -11.97 -12.80
N TYR A 76 -2.03 -10.70 -13.19
CA TYR A 76 -2.44 -10.24 -14.52
C TYR A 76 -1.23 -9.63 -15.20
N THR A 77 -0.80 -10.18 -16.32
CA THR A 77 0.25 -9.55 -17.13
C THR A 77 -0.41 -8.52 -18.04
N VAL A 78 -0.01 -7.26 -17.90
CA VAL A 78 -0.59 -6.12 -18.61
C VAL A 78 0.41 -5.56 -19.62
N ASP A 79 -0.05 -5.30 -20.84
CA ASP A 79 0.68 -4.63 -21.91
C ASP A 79 0.01 -3.29 -22.27
N ASP A 80 0.78 -2.21 -22.26
CA ASP A 80 0.33 -0.87 -22.67
C ASP A 80 1.00 -0.38 -23.97
N SER A 81 1.64 -1.30 -24.70
CA SER A 81 2.39 -1.05 -25.94
C SER A 81 3.57 -0.07 -25.80
N SER A 82 4.05 0.18 -24.58
CA SER A 82 5.21 1.05 -24.34
C SER A 82 6.57 0.37 -24.50
N GLY A 83 6.59 -0.93 -24.83
CA GLY A 83 7.80 -1.73 -25.00
C GLY A 83 8.16 -2.61 -23.79
N ALA A 84 7.29 -2.69 -22.78
CA ALA A 84 7.42 -3.67 -21.70
C ALA A 84 6.02 -4.08 -21.20
N THR A 85 5.90 -5.30 -20.68
CA THR A 85 4.74 -5.76 -19.93
C THR A 85 5.01 -5.72 -18.43
N ILE A 86 3.96 -5.74 -17.61
CA ILE A 86 4.11 -5.77 -16.15
C ILE A 86 3.09 -6.67 -15.47
N GLU A 87 3.56 -7.48 -14.52
CA GLU A 87 2.70 -8.34 -13.71
C GLU A 87 2.03 -7.56 -12.59
N CYS A 88 0.71 -7.66 -12.52
CA CYS A 88 -0.15 -7.03 -11.52
C CYS A 88 -0.73 -8.09 -10.59
N HIS A 89 -0.27 -8.13 -9.34
CA HIS A 89 -0.69 -9.10 -8.34
C HIS A 89 -1.87 -8.59 -7.51
N VAL A 90 -2.90 -9.42 -7.41
CA VAL A 90 -4.04 -9.24 -6.50
C VAL A 90 -4.10 -10.41 -5.52
N ASN A 91 -4.21 -10.10 -4.23
CA ASN A 91 -4.57 -11.09 -3.23
C ASN A 91 -6.07 -11.39 -3.33
N LEU A 92 -6.40 -12.67 -3.48
CA LEU A 92 -7.78 -13.12 -3.47
C LEU A 92 -8.23 -13.38 -2.02
N PRO A 93 -9.49 -13.09 -1.66
CA PRO A 93 -10.03 -13.52 -0.38
C PRO A 93 -9.93 -15.05 -0.28
N LYS A 94 -9.56 -15.58 0.89
CA LYS A 94 -9.64 -17.03 1.11
C LYS A 94 -11.10 -17.47 0.91
N PRO A 95 -11.38 -18.51 0.10
CA PRO A 95 -12.73 -19.05 0.02
C PRO A 95 -13.16 -19.46 1.43
N ALA A 96 -14.32 -18.98 1.87
CA ALA A 96 -14.91 -19.44 3.11
C ALA A 96 -15.12 -20.96 2.99
N ALA A 97 -14.53 -21.73 3.89
CA ALA A 97 -14.70 -23.16 3.95
C ALA A 97 -16.15 -23.47 4.37
N ASN A 98 -17.06 -23.45 3.42
CA ASN A 98 -18.35 -24.10 3.61
C ASN A 98 -18.15 -25.57 3.28
N SER A 99 -17.78 -26.35 4.31
CA SER A 99 -17.74 -27.80 4.23
C SER A 99 -19.13 -28.30 3.82
N ALA A 100 -19.21 -28.76 2.57
CA ALA A 100 -20.31 -29.59 2.11
C ALA A 100 -20.37 -30.85 2.98
N ILE A 101 -21.43 -30.98 3.77
CA ILE A 101 -21.86 -32.29 4.25
C ILE A 101 -22.80 -32.82 3.16
N LEU A 102 -22.26 -33.67 2.29
CA LEU A 102 -23.04 -34.50 1.38
C LEU A 102 -23.49 -35.74 2.15
N GLY A 103 -24.80 -35.98 2.22
CA GLY A 103 -25.38 -37.18 2.81
C GLY A 103 -26.86 -37.37 2.51
N GLY A 104 -27.18 -37.83 1.29
CA GLY A 104 -28.27 -38.78 0.97
C GLY A 104 -29.73 -38.29 0.87
N GLY A 105 -30.35 -38.52 -0.31
CA GLY A 105 -31.76 -38.96 -0.37
C GLY A 105 -32.76 -38.21 -1.28
N ASN A 106 -32.86 -38.68 -2.54
CA ASN A 106 -34.02 -38.71 -3.47
C ASN A 106 -34.68 -37.44 -4.09
N PRO A 107 -35.26 -37.55 -5.32
CA PRO A 107 -35.77 -36.43 -6.12
C PRO A 107 -37.31 -36.33 -6.13
N ALA A 108 -37.87 -35.10 -6.14
CA ALA A 108 -39.10 -34.61 -6.84
C ALA A 108 -39.51 -33.20 -6.28
N PRO A 109 -40.47 -32.43 -6.85
CA PRO A 109 -40.15 -31.15 -7.48
C PRO A 109 -40.75 -29.89 -6.81
N ALA A 110 -40.08 -28.77 -7.08
CA ALA A 110 -40.57 -27.38 -7.12
C ALA A 110 -41.37 -26.82 -5.91
N VAL A 111 -40.67 -26.12 -5.01
CA VAL A 111 -41.15 -24.89 -4.38
C VAL A 111 -39.97 -23.93 -4.19
N LYS A 112 -40.12 -22.69 -4.66
CA LYS A 112 -39.12 -21.61 -4.52
C LYS A 112 -38.86 -21.30 -3.04
N PRO A 113 -37.62 -20.99 -2.65
CA PRO A 113 -37.38 -20.00 -1.61
C PRO A 113 -36.64 -18.81 -2.19
N SER A 114 -37.38 -17.71 -2.31
CA SER A 114 -36.85 -16.35 -2.18
C SER A 114 -36.05 -16.23 -0.89
N ASN A 115 -34.98 -15.44 -0.94
CA ASN A 115 -34.12 -14.97 0.16
C ASN A 115 -32.87 -15.80 0.39
N THR A 116 -31.77 -15.47 -0.30
CA THR A 116 -30.45 -15.27 0.33
C THR A 116 -29.50 -14.57 -0.66
N THR A 117 -29.49 -13.24 -0.73
CA THR A 117 -28.37 -12.53 -1.41
C THR A 117 -28.00 -11.22 -0.72
N ALA A 118 -28.05 -11.19 0.61
CA ALA A 118 -27.48 -10.08 1.40
C ALA A 118 -26.03 -10.36 1.85
N GLN A 119 -25.52 -11.60 1.69
CA GLN A 119 -24.16 -11.98 2.14
C GLN A 119 -23.15 -12.20 1.00
N GLN A 120 -23.58 -12.18 -0.27
CA GLN A 120 -22.66 -12.13 -1.42
C GLN A 120 -22.24 -10.69 -1.78
N GLN A 121 -22.74 -9.66 -1.09
CA GLN A 121 -22.46 -8.26 -1.42
C GLN A 121 -21.14 -7.72 -0.83
N GLN A 122 -20.39 -8.53 -0.08
CA GLN A 122 -18.98 -8.22 0.29
C GLN A 122 -17.98 -8.74 -0.75
N LYS A 123 -18.47 -9.07 -1.95
CA LYS A 123 -17.72 -9.60 -3.09
C LYS A 123 -17.15 -8.42 -3.91
N VAL A 124 -15.83 -8.26 -3.85
CA VAL A 124 -14.99 -7.74 -4.97
C VAL A 124 -15.01 -6.22 -5.23
N ASP A 125 -14.67 -5.39 -4.23
CA ASP A 125 -14.40 -3.96 -4.49
C ASP A 125 -12.99 -3.71 -5.10
N LEU A 126 -12.13 -4.74 -5.11
CA LEU A 126 -10.79 -4.68 -5.71
C LEU A 126 -10.79 -4.85 -7.23
N LEU A 127 -11.70 -5.65 -7.79
CA LEU A 127 -11.71 -6.00 -9.22
C LEU A 127 -12.93 -5.47 -10.00
N GLY A 128 -14.03 -5.09 -9.34
CA GLY A 128 -15.26 -4.65 -10.00
C GLY A 128 -16.03 -5.76 -10.75
N SER A 129 -15.32 -6.63 -11.47
CA SER A 129 -15.81 -7.82 -12.19
C SER A 129 -14.66 -8.79 -12.45
N GLU A 130 -14.95 -9.99 -12.99
CA GLU A 130 -13.91 -10.91 -13.46
C GLU A 130 -13.06 -10.25 -14.56
N VAL A 131 -11.76 -10.59 -14.59
CA VAL A 131 -10.78 -10.06 -15.53
C VAL A 131 -10.17 -11.24 -16.28
N ASN A 132 -10.22 -11.18 -17.61
CA ASN A 132 -9.79 -12.19 -18.56
C ASN A 132 -8.73 -11.62 -19.51
N VAL A 133 -8.05 -12.52 -20.23
CA VAL A 133 -7.17 -12.14 -21.34
C VAL A 133 -7.98 -11.39 -22.40
N GLY A 134 -7.43 -10.29 -22.91
CA GLY A 134 -8.09 -9.40 -23.87
C GLY A 134 -8.83 -8.21 -23.22
N ASP A 135 -9.09 -8.25 -21.92
CA ASP A 135 -9.70 -7.12 -21.22
C ASP A 135 -8.71 -5.95 -21.10
N ILE A 136 -9.22 -4.73 -21.18
CA ILE A 136 -8.44 -3.51 -20.94
C ILE A 136 -8.72 -3.03 -19.52
N ILE A 137 -7.67 -2.90 -18.70
CA ILE A 137 -7.81 -2.59 -17.28
C ILE A 137 -6.99 -1.37 -16.86
N ASP A 138 -7.55 -0.59 -15.94
CA ASP A 138 -6.89 0.44 -15.15
C ASP A 138 -6.46 -0.16 -13.81
N VAL A 139 -5.15 -0.25 -13.58
CA VAL A 139 -4.57 -0.83 -12.38
C VAL A 139 -3.94 0.27 -11.54
N ARG A 140 -4.30 0.32 -10.25
CA ARG A 140 -3.67 1.16 -9.23
C ARG A 140 -2.95 0.30 -8.22
N GLY A 141 -1.71 0.61 -7.89
CA GLY A 141 -0.96 -0.15 -6.90
C GLY A 141 0.35 0.45 -6.44
N THR A 142 1.08 -0.33 -5.65
CA THR A 142 2.47 -0.03 -5.28
C THR A 142 3.41 -0.93 -6.05
N ILE A 143 4.61 -0.44 -6.35
CA ILE A 143 5.65 -1.25 -6.98
C ILE A 143 6.26 -2.20 -5.95
N ARG A 144 6.55 -3.43 -6.36
CA ARG A 144 7.35 -4.42 -5.63
C ARG A 144 8.36 -5.03 -6.59
N VAL A 145 9.43 -5.62 -6.06
CA VAL A 145 10.41 -6.36 -6.88
C VAL A 145 10.38 -7.83 -6.48
N TYR A 146 10.32 -8.71 -7.48
CA TYR A 146 10.46 -10.15 -7.31
C TYR A 146 11.39 -10.68 -8.38
N ARG A 147 12.42 -11.43 -7.99
CA ARG A 147 13.45 -11.97 -8.90
C ARG A 147 14.00 -10.93 -9.88
N GLN A 148 14.33 -9.74 -9.36
CA GLN A 148 14.85 -8.60 -10.11
C GLN A 148 13.88 -7.94 -11.11
N THR A 149 12.65 -8.46 -11.24
CA THR A 149 11.59 -7.86 -12.07
C THR A 149 10.63 -7.04 -11.21
N ARG A 150 10.19 -5.89 -11.73
CA ARG A 150 9.17 -5.06 -11.08
C ARG A 150 7.79 -5.59 -11.37
N GLN A 151 6.97 -5.61 -10.34
CA GLN A 151 5.57 -6.00 -10.39
C GLN A 151 4.73 -4.95 -9.67
N ILE A 152 3.44 -4.87 -9.99
CA ILE A 152 2.49 -4.01 -9.29
C ILE A 152 1.73 -4.86 -8.26
N LYS A 153 1.80 -4.48 -6.99
CA LYS A 153 0.86 -4.95 -5.98
C LYS A 153 -0.41 -4.12 -6.11
N ALA A 154 -1.41 -4.68 -6.79
CA ALA A 154 -2.64 -3.98 -7.11
C ALA A 154 -3.49 -3.74 -5.84
N VAL A 155 -3.95 -2.51 -5.71
CA VAL A 155 -4.90 -2.05 -4.68
C VAL A 155 -6.28 -1.81 -5.29
N LYS A 156 -6.37 -1.58 -6.59
CA LYS A 156 -7.62 -1.49 -7.32
C LYS A 156 -7.40 -1.81 -8.80
N ILE A 157 -8.31 -2.59 -9.38
CA ILE A 157 -8.40 -2.88 -10.81
C ILE A 157 -9.80 -2.51 -11.27
N VAL A 158 -9.89 -1.81 -12.40
CA VAL A 158 -11.15 -1.41 -13.03
C VAL A 158 -11.08 -1.67 -14.52
N HIS A 159 -12.13 -2.23 -15.11
CA HIS A 159 -12.26 -2.35 -16.55
C HIS A 159 -12.38 -0.96 -17.23
N LEU A 160 -11.56 -0.72 -18.24
CA LEU A 160 -11.73 0.41 -19.16
C LEU A 160 -12.58 -0.04 -20.35
N LYS A 161 -13.82 0.42 -20.37
CA LYS A 161 -14.86 -0.06 -21.32
C LYS A 161 -14.94 0.73 -22.63
N SER A 162 -14.05 1.71 -22.85
CA SER A 162 -14.02 2.47 -24.10
C SER A 162 -12.63 3.00 -24.41
N THR A 163 -12.33 3.11 -25.71
CA THR A 163 -11.09 3.69 -26.23
C THR A 163 -10.92 5.15 -25.83
N GLU A 164 -12.02 5.90 -25.67
CA GLU A 164 -11.97 7.26 -25.13
C GLU A 164 -11.30 7.30 -23.75
N LYS A 165 -11.58 6.32 -22.87
CA LYS A 165 -10.95 6.25 -21.55
C LYS A 165 -9.48 5.87 -21.59
N GLU A 166 -9.06 5.09 -22.59
CA GLU A 166 -7.65 4.82 -22.85
C GLU A 166 -6.92 6.09 -23.30
N VAL A 167 -7.51 6.85 -24.23
CA VAL A 167 -6.96 8.13 -24.70
C VAL A 167 -6.90 9.15 -23.56
N GLU A 168 -7.93 9.25 -22.71
CA GLU A 168 -7.89 10.07 -21.50
C GLU A 168 -6.77 9.66 -20.54
N PHE A 169 -6.47 8.35 -20.47
CA PHE A 169 -5.36 7.83 -19.66
C PHE A 169 -4.02 8.28 -20.23
N TRP A 170 -3.80 8.11 -21.53
CA TRP A 170 -2.58 8.54 -22.20
C TRP A 170 -2.37 10.05 -22.09
N GLY A 171 -3.44 10.84 -22.17
CA GLY A 171 -3.38 12.28 -21.91
C GLY A 171 -2.86 12.61 -20.50
N LYS A 172 -3.23 11.82 -19.48
CA LYS A 172 -2.72 11.98 -18.10
C LYS A 172 -1.27 11.55 -17.96
N VAL A 173 -0.84 10.50 -18.67
CA VAL A 173 0.57 10.11 -18.75
C VAL A 173 1.37 11.26 -19.35
N ALA A 174 0.98 11.76 -20.53
CA ALA A 174 1.65 12.86 -21.21
C ALA A 174 1.73 14.14 -20.36
N ALA A 175 0.64 14.49 -19.66
CA ALA A 175 0.63 15.61 -18.74
C ALA A 175 1.58 15.41 -17.56
N LEU A 176 1.61 14.22 -16.94
CA LEU A 176 2.53 13.94 -15.84
C LEU A 176 4.00 14.06 -16.28
N TYR A 177 4.34 13.63 -17.49
CA TYR A 177 5.68 13.78 -18.04
C TYR A 177 6.04 15.25 -18.23
N ARG A 178 5.28 15.93 -19.10
CA ARG A 178 5.52 17.33 -19.46
C ARG A 178 5.57 18.26 -18.25
N ASP A 179 4.63 18.08 -17.32
CA ASP A 179 4.42 19.01 -16.21
C ASP A 179 5.28 18.66 -14.99
N VAL A 180 5.76 17.41 -14.86
CA VAL A 180 6.46 16.94 -13.66
C VAL A 180 7.73 16.15 -13.97
N LEU A 181 7.65 15.00 -14.63
CA LEU A 181 8.77 14.04 -14.69
C LEU A 181 9.89 14.45 -15.65
N ASP A 182 9.59 15.28 -16.65
CA ASP A 182 10.59 15.81 -17.57
C ASP A 182 11.54 16.81 -16.89
N ASN A 183 11.08 17.47 -15.83
CA ASN A 183 11.86 18.43 -15.07
C ASN A 183 12.43 17.79 -13.79
N PRO A 184 13.70 18.05 -13.41
CA PRO A 184 14.21 17.64 -12.11
C PRO A 184 13.38 18.24 -10.97
N TRP A 185 13.14 17.45 -9.91
CA TRP A 185 12.55 17.99 -8.69
C TRP A 185 13.59 18.85 -7.97
N VAL A 186 13.25 20.10 -7.65
CA VAL A 186 14.15 21.02 -6.95
C VAL A 186 13.45 21.61 -5.74
N LEU A 187 14.16 21.63 -4.61
CA LEU A 187 13.77 22.29 -3.37
C LEU A 187 14.82 23.32 -2.98
N ASP A 188 14.37 24.49 -2.53
CA ASP A 188 15.24 25.51 -1.95
C ASP A 188 15.96 24.98 -0.71
N GLU A 189 17.24 25.33 -0.58
CA GLU A 189 18.07 24.92 0.55
C GLU A 189 17.45 25.33 1.92
N LYS A 190 16.82 26.51 1.96
CA LYS A 190 16.10 26.99 3.16
C LYS A 190 14.96 26.05 3.56
N VAL A 191 14.25 25.50 2.56
CA VAL A 191 13.15 24.54 2.77
C VAL A 191 13.73 23.20 3.25
N VAL A 192 14.79 22.70 2.61
CA VAL A 192 15.46 21.46 3.03
C VAL A 192 15.94 21.56 4.48
N ARG A 193 16.57 22.68 4.85
CA ARG A 193 17.03 22.93 6.23
C ARG A 193 15.85 22.99 7.22
N LYS A 194 14.73 23.58 6.82
CA LYS A 194 13.51 23.61 7.65
C LYS A 194 12.98 22.19 7.88
N CYS A 195 12.83 21.39 6.82
CA CYS A 195 12.38 20.01 6.92
C CYS A 195 13.31 19.16 7.81
N ARG A 196 14.62 19.37 7.71
CA ARG A 196 15.61 18.70 8.57
C ARG A 196 15.39 19.02 10.06
N LYS A 197 15.25 20.30 10.40
CA LYS A 197 15.00 20.73 11.79
C LYS A 197 13.68 20.16 12.34
N GLU A 198 12.65 20.10 11.50
CA GLU A 198 11.35 19.53 11.87
C GLU A 198 11.45 18.02 12.12
N ALA A 199 12.21 17.29 11.30
CA ALA A 199 12.46 15.86 11.48
C ALA A 199 13.24 15.57 12.76
N GLU A 200 14.38 16.24 12.96
CA GLU A 200 15.21 16.11 14.18
C GLU A 200 14.42 16.48 15.44
N GLY A 201 13.60 17.53 15.37
CA GLY A 201 12.72 17.95 16.47
C GLY A 201 11.62 16.93 16.78
N TYR A 202 11.08 16.25 15.77
CA TYR A 202 10.10 15.18 15.95
C TYR A 202 10.74 13.94 16.58
N GLU A 203 11.91 13.52 16.09
CA GLU A 203 12.67 12.39 16.65
C GLU A 203 13.05 12.63 18.11
N GLY A 204 13.52 13.84 18.45
CA GLY A 204 13.81 14.19 19.84
C GLY A 204 12.59 14.12 20.75
N LYS A 205 11.40 14.52 20.26
CA LYS A 205 10.13 14.38 21.01
C LYS A 205 9.71 12.92 21.15
N GLN A 206 9.84 12.11 20.10
CA GLN A 206 9.54 10.67 20.14
C GLN A 206 10.46 9.95 21.14
N ALA A 207 11.78 10.17 21.07
CA ALA A 207 12.74 9.57 21.99
C ALA A 207 12.45 9.92 23.46
N ARG A 208 12.06 11.18 23.73
CA ARG A 208 11.64 11.60 25.09
C ARG A 208 10.37 10.87 25.54
N LYS A 209 9.38 10.75 24.64
CA LYS A 209 8.13 10.02 24.91
C LYS A 209 8.40 8.54 25.17
N GLU A 210 9.18 7.87 24.34
CA GLU A 210 9.56 6.47 24.51
C GLU A 210 10.33 6.24 25.80
N ARG A 211 11.24 7.15 26.17
CA ARG A 211 11.96 7.08 27.45
C ARG A 211 11.01 7.19 28.64
N ARG A 212 10.00 8.06 28.57
CA ARG A 212 8.96 8.20 29.59
C ARG A 212 8.11 6.94 29.68
N GLU A 213 7.60 6.43 28.57
CA GLU A 213 6.79 5.20 28.52
C GLU A 213 7.58 3.98 29.04
N ARG A 214 8.88 3.89 28.73
CA ARG A 214 9.76 2.83 29.24
C ARG A 214 9.95 2.93 30.76
N ARG A 215 10.04 4.14 31.31
CA ARG A 215 10.12 4.37 32.76
C ARG A 215 8.81 3.96 33.45
N GLU A 216 7.68 4.43 32.94
CA GLU A 216 6.35 4.08 33.46
C GLU A 216 6.10 2.56 33.39
N ARG A 217 6.53 1.89 32.32
CA ARG A 217 6.44 0.42 32.21
C ARG A 217 7.28 -0.29 33.28
N ARG A 218 8.51 0.17 33.51
CA ARG A 218 9.39 -0.39 34.57
C ARG A 218 8.80 -0.19 35.96
N GLU A 219 8.19 0.96 36.22
CA GLU A 219 7.54 1.25 37.50
C GLU A 219 6.31 0.35 37.71
N ARG A 220 5.48 0.14 36.67
CA ARG A 220 4.38 -0.83 36.72
C ARG A 220 4.85 -2.26 36.94
N GLU A 221 5.88 -2.70 36.22
CA GLU A 221 6.47 -4.04 36.38
C GLU A 221 7.02 -4.26 37.79
N LYS A 222 7.65 -3.23 38.40
CA LYS A 222 8.11 -3.28 39.80
C LYS A 222 6.94 -3.37 40.77
N ALA A 223 5.93 -2.51 40.62
CA ALA A 223 4.75 -2.50 41.49
C ALA A 223 3.99 -3.84 41.43
N THR A 224 3.89 -4.48 40.25
CA THR A 224 3.33 -5.83 40.12
C THR A 224 4.17 -6.86 40.85
N LYS A 225 5.50 -6.85 40.69
CA LYS A 225 6.40 -7.78 41.38
C LYS A 225 6.38 -7.62 42.91
N GLU A 226 6.29 -6.39 43.41
CA GLU A 226 6.18 -6.11 44.84
C GLU A 226 4.83 -6.58 45.41
N ARG A 227 3.74 -6.43 44.66
CA ARG A 227 2.44 -7.01 45.02
C ARG A 227 2.48 -8.53 45.05
N ASP A 228 3.10 -9.16 44.06
CA ASP A 228 3.23 -10.63 44.01
C ASP A 228 4.16 -11.15 45.13
N ALA A 229 5.23 -10.42 45.47
CA ALA A 229 6.14 -10.75 46.58
C ALA A 229 5.47 -10.61 47.96
N GLY A 230 4.67 -9.56 48.17
CA GLY A 230 3.90 -9.36 49.41
C GLY A 230 2.80 -10.43 49.60
N VAL A 231 2.26 -10.99 48.51
CA VAL A 231 1.35 -12.14 48.58
C VAL A 231 2.08 -13.43 48.94
N THR A 232 3.34 -13.62 48.51
CA THR A 232 4.14 -14.80 48.92
C THR A 232 4.64 -14.75 50.36
N GLU A 233 4.86 -13.58 50.95
CA GLU A 233 5.27 -13.45 52.36
C GLU A 233 4.11 -13.67 53.35
N ALA A 234 2.87 -13.40 52.93
CA ALA A 234 1.67 -13.63 53.73
C ALA A 234 1.18 -15.09 53.75
N ILE A 235 1.82 -16.01 52.99
CA ILE A 235 1.43 -17.42 52.91
C ILE A 235 2.66 -18.31 53.18
N ALA A 236 3.11 -18.32 54.43
CA ALA A 236 4.00 -19.35 54.97
C ALA A 236 3.22 -20.29 55.92
N ILE A 237 2.37 -21.16 55.35
CA ILE A 237 1.87 -22.41 55.96
C ILE A 237 1.88 -23.49 54.86
N PRO A 238 2.33 -24.73 55.13
CA PRO A 238 2.77 -25.66 54.08
C PRO A 238 1.64 -26.53 53.50
N ASN A 239 1.94 -27.07 52.30
CA ASN A 239 1.41 -28.30 51.69
C ASN A 239 0.00 -28.29 51.06
N ARG A 240 -0.07 -28.30 49.71
CA ARG A 240 -0.21 -29.51 48.85
C ARG A 240 -0.53 -29.12 47.39
N ARG A 241 0.20 -29.74 46.44
CA ARG A 241 -0.08 -29.84 44.98
C ARG A 241 -1.05 -31.02 44.70
N PRO A 242 -1.51 -31.27 43.45
CA PRO A 242 -1.81 -30.41 42.28
C PRO A 242 -3.27 -30.67 41.75
N GLU A 243 -3.88 -29.97 40.80
CA GLU A 243 -3.73 -30.15 39.34
C GLU A 243 -4.52 -29.12 38.49
N LYS A 244 -3.84 -28.69 37.40
CA LYS A 244 -4.29 -28.37 36.03
C LYS A 244 -5.32 -27.25 35.77
N ALA A 245 -4.78 -26.07 35.44
CA ALA A 245 -5.32 -25.19 34.40
C ALA A 245 -4.18 -24.59 33.56
N ALA A 246 -4.16 -24.92 32.28
CA ALA A 246 -3.44 -24.24 31.18
C ALA A 246 -4.38 -24.40 29.97
N GLU A 247 -4.67 -23.39 29.14
CA GLU A 247 -3.74 -22.45 28.54
C GLU A 247 -4.56 -21.32 27.86
N GLU A 248 -4.40 -20.07 28.28
CA GLU A 248 -4.89 -18.92 27.49
C GLU A 248 -3.85 -17.77 27.50
N GLN A 249 -3.62 -17.24 26.29
CA GLN A 249 -2.99 -15.96 25.96
C GLN A 249 -1.46 -15.85 26.02
N ALA A 250 -0.82 -16.39 24.99
CA ALA A 250 0.42 -15.83 24.45
C ALA A 250 0.14 -15.13 23.10
N ALA A 251 0.01 -13.80 23.10
CA ALA A 251 0.43 -12.95 21.98
C ALA A 251 0.17 -11.45 22.24
N ARG A 252 1.17 -10.75 22.80
CA ARG A 252 1.32 -9.31 22.55
C ARG A 252 2.79 -8.93 22.43
N LYS A 253 3.18 -8.45 21.24
CA LYS A 253 4.14 -7.34 21.11
C LYS A 253 3.72 -6.43 19.94
N PRO A 254 3.39 -5.16 20.16
CA PRO A 254 3.31 -4.18 19.09
C PRO A 254 4.72 -3.71 18.69
N LYS A 255 4.96 -3.62 17.38
CA LYS A 255 6.17 -3.02 16.79
C LYS A 255 6.13 -1.50 17.01
N ILE A 256 7.19 -0.95 17.59
CA ILE A 256 7.43 0.50 17.77
C ILE A 256 7.91 1.05 16.41
N ARG A 257 7.39 2.22 16.02
CA ARG A 257 7.27 2.71 14.63
C ARG A 257 8.14 3.96 14.41
N ALA A 258 8.99 3.97 13.39
CA ALA A 258 10.10 4.93 13.32
C ALA A 258 9.97 6.09 12.32
N THR A 259 9.17 6.01 11.24
CA THR A 259 9.40 6.94 10.10
C THR A 259 8.18 7.56 9.42
N GLY A 260 6.98 7.46 9.99
CA GLY A 260 5.77 8.14 9.45
C GLY A 260 5.26 7.62 8.08
N LEU A 261 6.05 6.84 7.33
CA LEU A 261 5.66 6.11 6.12
C LEU A 261 5.17 4.68 6.40
N GLU A 262 5.24 4.21 7.64
CA GLU A 262 4.79 2.87 8.06
C GLU A 262 3.30 2.78 8.41
N ARG A 263 2.54 3.87 8.29
CA ARG A 263 1.09 3.72 8.15
C ARG A 263 0.90 2.83 6.93
N ARG A 264 0.12 1.73 7.03
CA ARG A 264 -0.36 1.01 5.84
C ARG A 264 -0.72 2.10 4.83
N PRO A 265 0.03 2.22 3.73
CA PRO A 265 -0.02 3.44 2.96
C PRO A 265 -1.45 3.48 2.43
N LYS A 266 -2.20 4.50 2.86
CA LYS A 266 -3.59 4.62 2.41
C LYS A 266 -3.47 5.08 0.97
N PRO A 267 -4.15 4.40 0.03
CA PRO A 267 -4.14 4.85 -1.36
C PRO A 267 -4.51 6.34 -1.42
N PRO A 268 -3.88 7.12 -2.31
CA PRO A 268 -4.30 8.49 -2.55
C PRO A 268 -5.82 8.53 -2.78
N LYS A 269 -6.52 9.36 -1.99
CA LYS A 269 -7.95 9.64 -2.24
C LYS A 269 -8.06 10.35 -3.58
N VAL A 270 -9.10 10.04 -4.36
CA VAL A 270 -9.39 10.74 -5.62
C VAL A 270 -9.46 12.24 -5.32
N ALA A 271 -8.67 13.05 -6.01
CA ALA A 271 -8.78 14.50 -5.91
C ALA A 271 -10.18 14.90 -6.37
N VAL A 272 -10.92 15.59 -5.48
CA VAL A 272 -12.16 16.28 -5.83
C VAL A 272 -11.82 17.24 -6.98
N PRO A 273 -12.60 17.30 -8.07
CA PRO A 273 -12.34 18.25 -9.13
C PRO A 273 -12.41 19.66 -8.53
N ILE A 274 -11.31 20.40 -8.64
CA ILE A 274 -11.35 21.84 -8.47
C ILE A 274 -12.13 22.33 -9.68
N THR A 275 -13.41 22.62 -9.46
CA THR A 275 -14.25 23.35 -10.41
C THR A 275 -13.68 24.76 -10.56
N GLY A 276 -12.67 24.91 -11.42
CA GLY A 276 -12.26 26.21 -11.94
C GLY A 276 -13.27 26.61 -13.01
N LYS A 277 -14.11 27.59 -12.70
CA LYS A 277 -14.91 28.30 -13.70
C LYS A 277 -13.95 29.02 -14.64
N PHE A 278 -13.70 28.45 -15.81
CA PHE A 278 -13.22 29.23 -16.96
C PHE A 278 -14.37 29.33 -17.95
N SER A 279 -15.02 30.49 -17.92
CA SER A 279 -15.78 31.00 -19.06
C SER A 279 -14.76 31.49 -20.08
N ALA A 280 -14.75 30.89 -21.26
CA ALA A 280 -14.14 31.48 -22.44
C ALA A 280 -14.92 30.98 -23.67
N LEU A 281 -16.12 31.53 -23.86
CA LEU A 281 -16.57 31.85 -25.21
C LEU A 281 -15.67 32.97 -25.71
N GLY A 282 -15.06 32.74 -26.87
CA GLY A 282 -14.17 33.67 -27.54
C GLY A 282 -13.81 33.12 -28.92
N LEU A 283 -14.84 33.06 -29.78
CA LEU A 283 -14.87 32.61 -31.18
C LEU A 283 -14.85 31.10 -31.42
#